data_AF-A0AAN3H6J7-F1
#
_entry.id   AF-A0AAN3H6J7-F1
#
_cell.length_a   1.000
_cell.length_b   1.000
_cell.length_c   1.000
_cell.angle_alpha   90.00
_cell.angle_beta   90.00
_cell.angle_gamma   90.00
#
_symmetry.space_group_name_H-M   'P 1'
#
loop_
_entity.id
_entity.type
_entity.pdbx_description
1 polymer ?
#
loop_
_entity_poly.entity_id
_entity_poly.type
_entity_poly.pdbx_seq_one_letter_code
_entity_poly.pdbx_strand_id
1 'polypeptide(L)'
;MLTTQKRKFALALMSGKNRTAAAVEAGYSEKSARCKGSQLAKDPEVLAFIARKQGETVEVDEVPVYRQKKTQACHREVPPAEKKNQVSVPPDDGQSFSPLSGIDYMEDGLPDPVKAMGRILVENISIDPKLALDAAWRLAQFTHHKKGDAGKKSAKGDAAKKVANRFAVPPPPR
;
A
#
# COMPACT_ATOMS: atom_id res chain seq x y z
N MET A 1 7.53 14.36 -31.70
CA MET A 1 8.93 13.89 -31.81
C MET A 1 9.61 14.03 -30.46
N LEU A 2 10.21 12.97 -29.92
CA LEU A 2 10.81 12.98 -28.58
C LEU A 2 12.03 13.92 -28.47
N THR A 3 11.87 14.99 -27.71
CA THR A 3 12.89 16.04 -27.48
C THR A 3 14.06 15.54 -26.63
N THR A 4 15.18 16.29 -26.65
CA THR A 4 16.39 15.97 -25.87
C THR A 4 16.13 15.94 -24.36
N GLN A 5 15.36 16.90 -23.82
CA GLN A 5 14.98 16.93 -22.40
C GLN A 5 14.08 15.72 -22.04
N LYS A 6 13.10 15.37 -22.88
CA LYS A 6 12.25 14.19 -22.65
C LYS A 6 13.05 12.88 -22.66
N ARG A 7 14.07 12.76 -23.52
CA ARG A 7 15.01 11.62 -23.51
C ARG A 7 15.79 11.55 -22.20
N LYS A 8 16.42 12.65 -21.77
CA LYS A 8 17.17 12.70 -20.50
C LYS A 8 16.30 12.33 -19.31
N PHE A 9 15.08 12.86 -19.24
CA PHE A 9 14.10 12.54 -18.21
C PHE A 9 13.74 11.04 -18.20
N ALA A 10 13.49 10.44 -19.37
CA ALA A 10 13.18 9.02 -19.49
C ALA A 10 14.36 8.12 -19.05
N LEU A 11 15.59 8.45 -19.47
CA LEU A 11 16.80 7.75 -19.05
C LEU A 11 17.04 7.86 -17.53
N ALA A 12 16.80 9.03 -16.95
CA ALA A 12 16.88 9.24 -15.50
C ALA A 12 15.85 8.38 -14.74
N LEU A 13 14.61 8.28 -15.24
CA LEU A 13 13.60 7.36 -14.68
C LEU A 13 14.01 5.89 -14.80
N MET A 14 14.57 5.47 -15.95
CA MET A 14 15.09 4.11 -16.12
C MET A 14 16.26 3.80 -15.18
N SER A 15 17.08 4.80 -14.82
CA SER A 15 18.13 4.66 -13.79
C SER A 15 17.61 4.65 -12.34
N GLY A 16 16.29 4.57 -12.14
CA GLY A 16 15.66 4.47 -10.82
C GLY A 16 15.48 5.80 -10.07
N LYS A 17 15.75 6.94 -10.71
CA LYS A 17 15.65 8.26 -10.04
C LYS A 17 14.19 8.70 -9.89
N ASN A 18 13.89 9.36 -8.77
CA ASN A 18 12.55 9.90 -8.53
C ASN A 18 12.21 10.99 -9.58
N ARG A 19 10.93 11.11 -9.96
CA ARG A 19 10.41 12.01 -11.01
C ARG A 19 10.87 13.46 -10.87
N THR A 20 10.96 13.99 -9.64
CA THR A 20 11.48 15.34 -9.40
C THR A 20 12.97 15.45 -9.72
N ALA A 21 13.79 14.49 -9.27
CA ALA A 21 15.23 14.47 -9.53
C ALA A 21 15.55 14.24 -11.02
N ALA A 22 14.80 13.34 -11.67
CA ALA A 22 14.87 13.10 -13.11
C ALA A 22 14.55 14.37 -13.94
N ALA A 23 13.64 15.22 -13.46
CA ALA A 23 13.36 16.50 -14.10
C ALA A 23 14.49 17.53 -13.91
N VAL A 24 15.11 17.59 -12.73
CA VAL A 24 16.30 18.45 -12.51
C VAL A 24 17.45 18.02 -13.43
N GLU A 25 17.75 16.71 -13.49
CA GLU A 25 18.80 16.16 -14.36
C GLU A 25 18.51 16.34 -15.86
N ALA A 26 17.24 16.34 -16.27
CA ALA A 26 16.83 16.68 -17.62
C ALA A 26 17.03 18.18 -17.97
N GLY A 27 17.36 19.03 -16.99
CA GLY A 27 17.60 20.46 -17.16
C GLY A 27 16.39 21.35 -16.86
N TYR A 28 15.38 20.85 -16.15
CA TYR A 28 14.27 21.69 -15.67
C TYR A 28 14.62 22.36 -14.33
N SER A 29 14.22 23.63 -14.17
CA SER A 29 14.39 24.38 -12.91
C SER A 29 13.82 23.62 -11.72
N GLU A 30 14.61 23.49 -10.65
CA GLU A 30 14.26 22.78 -9.41
C GLU A 30 12.90 23.20 -8.85
N LYS A 31 12.63 24.51 -8.86
CA LYS A 31 11.37 25.12 -8.38
C LYS A 31 10.13 24.59 -9.13
N SER A 32 10.30 24.18 -10.38
CA SER A 32 9.23 23.63 -11.24
C SER A 32 9.36 22.12 -11.47
N ALA A 33 10.47 21.50 -11.08
CA ALA A 33 10.81 20.11 -11.37
C ALA A 33 9.78 19.11 -10.84
N ARG A 34 9.13 19.39 -9.70
CA ARG A 34 8.05 18.55 -9.15
C ARG A 34 6.83 18.51 -10.09
N CYS A 35 6.37 19.67 -10.55
CA CYS A 35 5.22 19.78 -11.45
C CYS A 35 5.57 19.24 -12.85
N LYS A 36 6.74 19.61 -13.39
CA LYS A 36 7.22 19.14 -14.69
C LYS A 36 7.48 17.64 -14.71
N GLY A 37 8.09 17.07 -13.66
CA GLY A 37 8.28 15.63 -13.55
C GLY A 37 6.97 14.84 -13.46
N SER A 38 5.91 15.41 -12.87
CA SER A 38 4.57 14.80 -12.88
C SER A 38 3.91 14.86 -14.27
N GLN A 39 4.10 15.95 -15.00
CA GLN A 39 3.63 16.11 -16.39
C GLN A 39 4.35 15.13 -17.33
N LEU A 40 5.68 15.17 -17.35
CA LEU A 40 6.55 14.35 -18.21
C LEU A 40 6.39 12.84 -17.96
N ALA A 41 6.09 12.43 -16.72
CA ALA A 41 5.81 11.02 -16.41
C ALA A 41 4.49 10.51 -17.02
N LYS A 42 3.61 11.39 -17.50
CA LYS A 42 2.36 11.07 -18.20
C LYS A 42 2.44 11.32 -19.72
N ASP A 43 3.51 11.95 -20.20
CA ASP A 43 3.66 12.28 -21.62
C ASP A 43 3.74 10.98 -22.46
N PRO A 44 2.91 10.81 -23.51
CA PRO A 44 2.88 9.59 -24.30
C PRO A 44 4.20 9.30 -25.01
N GLU A 45 4.96 10.34 -25.39
CA GLU A 45 6.29 10.18 -26.00
C GLU A 45 7.32 9.62 -25.02
N VAL A 46 7.26 10.03 -23.75
CA VAL A 46 8.16 9.53 -22.68
C VAL A 46 7.83 8.08 -22.37
N LEU A 47 6.54 7.77 -22.21
CA LEU A 47 6.06 6.41 -21.98
C LEU A 47 6.42 5.48 -23.16
N ALA A 48 6.21 5.91 -24.40
CA ALA A 48 6.58 5.14 -25.59
C ALA A 48 8.10 4.92 -25.70
N PHE A 49 8.93 5.84 -25.24
CA PHE A 49 10.39 5.66 -25.20
C PHE A 49 10.81 4.64 -24.13
N ILE A 50 10.26 4.74 -22.93
CA ILE A 50 10.53 3.78 -21.84
C ILE A 50 10.08 2.38 -22.26
N ALA A 51 8.86 2.23 -22.80
CA ALA A 51 8.34 0.96 -23.29
C ALA A 51 9.20 0.36 -24.41
N ARG A 52 9.64 1.17 -25.39
CA ARG A 52 10.58 0.73 -26.44
C ARG A 52 11.91 0.24 -25.84
N LYS A 53 12.48 0.99 -24.90
CA LYS A 53 13.78 0.63 -24.29
C LYS A 53 13.69 -0.55 -23.31
N GLN A 54 12.56 -0.79 -22.67
CA GLN A 54 12.29 -1.97 -21.84
C GLN A 54 11.93 -3.22 -22.68
N GLY A 55 11.42 -3.04 -23.91
CA GLY A 55 11.26 -4.14 -24.87
C GLY A 55 12.53 -4.46 -25.66
N GLU A 56 13.48 -3.53 -25.73
CA GLU A 56 14.79 -3.70 -26.38
C GLU A 56 15.83 -4.35 -25.45
N THR A 57 15.57 -4.45 -24.15
CA THR A 57 16.33 -5.33 -23.25
C THR A 57 15.91 -6.78 -23.51
N VAL A 58 16.53 -7.35 -24.54
CA VAL A 58 16.39 -8.72 -25.04
C VAL A 58 16.62 -9.77 -23.95
N GLU A 59 15.82 -10.84 -23.99
CA GLU A 59 16.01 -12.10 -23.26
C GLU A 59 17.46 -12.58 -23.37
N VAL A 60 18.17 -12.69 -22.24
CA VAL A 60 19.52 -13.29 -22.21
C VAL A 60 19.41 -14.69 -21.65
N ASP A 61 19.51 -15.69 -22.52
CA ASP A 61 19.62 -17.11 -22.14
C ASP A 61 20.79 -17.35 -21.17
N GLU A 62 20.58 -18.26 -20.21
CA GLU A 62 21.46 -18.38 -19.05
C GLU A 62 22.79 -19.14 -19.30
N VAL A 63 23.90 -18.45 -19.00
CA VAL A 63 25.04 -18.88 -18.14
C VAL A 63 25.84 -20.16 -18.51
N PRO A 64 27.18 -20.06 -18.51
CA PRO A 64 27.94 -20.92 -17.59
C PRO A 64 28.92 -20.16 -16.66
N VAL A 65 29.16 -20.73 -15.47
CA VAL A 65 29.94 -20.16 -14.36
C VAL A 65 31.39 -20.70 -14.32
N TYR A 66 32.40 -19.82 -14.23
CA TYR A 66 33.60 -19.89 -13.36
C TYR A 66 34.45 -18.61 -13.59
N ARG A 67 35.14 -17.96 -12.63
CA ARG A 67 35.95 -18.46 -11.51
C ARG A 67 36.03 -17.41 -10.38
N GLN A 68 35.89 -17.84 -9.13
CA GLN A 68 35.85 -16.95 -7.95
C GLN A 68 37.22 -16.40 -7.52
N LYS A 69 37.27 -15.12 -7.13
CA LYS A 69 38.13 -14.61 -6.03
C LYS A 69 37.41 -13.48 -5.25
N LYS A 70 37.40 -13.59 -3.92
CA LYS A 70 37.00 -12.61 -2.86
C LYS A 70 37.57 -11.19 -3.14
N THR A 71 37.04 -10.04 -2.70
CA THR A 71 36.03 -9.61 -1.68
C THR A 71 35.70 -8.11 -1.98
N GLN A 72 34.69 -7.37 -1.45
CA GLN A 72 33.52 -7.59 -0.56
C GLN A 72 32.61 -6.33 -0.57
N ALA A 73 31.28 -6.50 -0.41
CA ALA A 73 30.23 -5.47 -0.23
C ALA A 73 29.98 -4.50 -1.41
N CYS A 74 28.75 -4.12 -1.78
CA CYS A 74 27.43 -4.37 -1.18
C CYS A 74 26.30 -4.38 -2.24
N HIS A 75 25.58 -5.50 -2.37
CA HIS A 75 24.35 -5.65 -3.17
C HIS A 75 23.34 -6.58 -2.45
N ARG A 76 22.06 -6.21 -2.48
CA ARG A 76 20.84 -7.05 -2.57
C ARG A 76 19.64 -6.09 -2.57
N GLU A 77 19.02 -5.69 -3.67
CA GLU A 77 18.59 -6.41 -4.88
C GLU A 77 17.67 -7.59 -4.64
N VAL A 78 16.39 -7.38 -4.99
CA VAL A 78 15.41 -8.43 -5.31
C VAL A 78 14.74 -8.00 -6.63
N PRO A 79 14.86 -8.81 -7.71
CA PRO A 79 14.27 -8.52 -9.02
C PRO A 79 12.78 -8.97 -9.09
N PRO A 80 12.07 -8.79 -10.23
CA PRO A 80 10.62 -8.52 -10.20
C PRO A 80 9.73 -9.75 -10.45
N ALA A 81 8.47 -9.65 -10.02
CA ALA A 81 7.40 -10.59 -10.35
C ALA A 81 6.20 -9.89 -11.00
N GLU A 82 5.59 -10.61 -11.93
CA GLU A 82 4.77 -10.13 -13.03
C GLU A 82 3.36 -9.59 -12.72
N LYS A 83 2.87 -8.83 -13.71
CA LYS A 83 1.49 -8.77 -14.23
C LYS A 83 0.38 -9.44 -13.40
N LYS A 84 -0.67 -8.67 -13.12
CA LYS A 84 -2.06 -9.14 -13.27
C LYS A 84 -2.98 -8.04 -13.79
N ASN A 85 -3.53 -8.29 -14.97
CA ASN A 85 -4.87 -7.94 -15.49
C ASN A 85 -5.70 -7.03 -14.57
N GLN A 86 -6.18 -5.85 -14.98
CA GLN A 86 -7.24 -5.71 -15.99
C GLN A 86 -8.17 -6.93 -16.07
N VAL A 87 -8.89 -7.19 -14.98
CA VAL A 87 -10.17 -7.91 -15.07
C VAL A 87 -11.22 -6.90 -15.50
N SER A 88 -11.69 -7.04 -16.73
CA SER A 88 -12.92 -6.42 -17.21
C SER A 88 -14.05 -6.79 -16.25
N VAL A 89 -14.87 -5.82 -15.84
CA VAL A 89 -16.07 -6.08 -15.04
C VAL A 89 -17.11 -6.76 -15.95
N PRO A 90 -17.48 -8.04 -15.75
CA PRO A 90 -18.73 -8.55 -16.27
C PRO A 90 -19.89 -8.03 -15.40
N PRO A 91 -21.11 -7.90 -15.95
CA PRO A 91 -22.27 -7.50 -15.16
C PRO A 91 -22.67 -8.59 -14.16
N ASP A 92 -23.44 -8.14 -13.19
CA ASP A 92 -24.19 -8.89 -12.17
C ASP A 92 -24.75 -10.24 -12.63
N ASP A 93 -24.40 -11.31 -11.91
CA ASP A 93 -25.13 -12.57 -11.83
C ASP A 93 -24.92 -13.14 -10.41
N GLY A 94 -26.02 -13.27 -9.65
CA GLY A 94 -26.01 -13.48 -8.19
C GLY A 94 -25.47 -14.84 -7.73
N GLN A 95 -24.16 -15.03 -7.76
CA GLN A 95 -23.51 -16.22 -7.21
C GLN A 95 -23.50 -16.16 -5.68
N SER A 96 -24.29 -17.03 -5.06
CA SER A 96 -24.25 -17.29 -3.62
C SER A 96 -22.89 -17.89 -3.26
N PHE A 97 -21.95 -17.05 -2.84
CA PHE A 97 -20.67 -17.49 -2.30
C PHE A 97 -20.94 -18.35 -1.07
N SER A 98 -20.74 -19.66 -1.22
CA SER A 98 -20.76 -20.57 -0.07
C SER A 98 -19.67 -20.12 0.90
N PRO A 99 -19.99 -19.82 2.17
CA PRO A 99 -19.04 -19.21 3.08
C PRO A 99 -17.84 -20.12 3.28
N LEU A 100 -16.64 -19.62 2.98
CA LEU A 100 -15.42 -20.34 3.28
C LEU A 100 -15.33 -20.53 4.79
N SER A 101 -15.15 -21.77 5.23
CA SER A 101 -15.12 -22.14 6.64
C SER A 101 -14.00 -21.39 7.35
N GLY A 102 -14.37 -20.49 8.26
CA GLY A 102 -13.42 -19.65 8.98
C GLY A 102 -13.14 -18.28 8.34
N ILE A 103 -13.99 -17.78 7.44
CA ILE A 103 -14.06 -16.33 7.18
C ILE A 103 -15.23 -15.77 7.96
N ASP A 104 -14.98 -14.70 8.71
CA ASP A 104 -16.03 -13.94 9.40
C ASP A 104 -16.57 -12.88 8.44
N TYR A 105 -17.85 -13.01 8.09
CA TYR A 105 -18.54 -12.11 7.18
C TYR A 105 -19.37 -11.07 7.96
N MET A 106 -19.42 -9.85 7.43
CA MET A 106 -20.32 -8.78 7.87
C MET A 106 -21.77 -9.05 7.41
N GLU A 107 -22.71 -8.23 7.86
CA GLU A 107 -24.14 -8.34 7.54
C GLU A 107 -24.42 -8.28 6.02
N ASP A 108 -23.59 -7.52 5.28
CA ASP A 108 -23.61 -7.42 3.82
C ASP A 108 -23.00 -8.64 3.08
N GLY A 109 -22.61 -9.70 3.79
CA GLY A 109 -21.99 -10.90 3.21
C GLY A 109 -20.52 -10.74 2.76
N LEU A 110 -19.91 -9.58 3.02
CA LEU A 110 -18.50 -9.30 2.72
C LEU A 110 -17.60 -9.67 3.93
N PRO A 111 -16.39 -10.22 3.77
CA PRO A 111 -15.47 -10.47 4.89
C PRO A 111 -15.21 -9.22 5.74
N ASP A 112 -15.29 -9.34 7.06
CA ASP A 112 -14.93 -8.27 8.00
C ASP A 112 -13.43 -7.94 7.85
N PRO A 113 -13.07 -6.73 7.39
CA PRO A 113 -11.67 -6.39 7.12
C PRO A 113 -10.82 -6.36 8.40
N VAL A 114 -11.40 -6.00 9.55
CA VAL A 114 -10.69 -5.98 10.83
C VAL A 114 -10.41 -7.41 11.27
N LYS A 115 -11.41 -8.29 11.19
CA LYS A 115 -11.27 -9.69 11.61
C LYS A 115 -10.37 -10.49 10.66
N ALA A 116 -10.42 -10.22 9.36
CA ALA A 116 -9.51 -10.75 8.36
C ALA A 116 -8.04 -10.32 8.61
N MET A 117 -7.79 -9.03 8.89
CA MET A 117 -6.45 -8.57 9.26
C MET A 117 -5.95 -9.20 10.58
N GLY A 118 -6.84 -9.45 11.54
CA GLY A 118 -6.53 -10.15 12.79
C GLY A 118 -6.04 -11.60 12.57
N ARG A 119 -6.66 -12.32 11.63
CA ARG A 119 -6.23 -13.68 11.23
C ARG A 119 -4.87 -13.66 10.56
N ILE A 120 -4.66 -12.77 9.58
CA ILE A 120 -3.37 -12.57 8.90
C ILE A 120 -2.24 -12.31 9.92
N LEU A 121 -2.49 -11.45 10.91
CA LEU A 121 -1.54 -11.16 11.98
C LEU A 121 -1.13 -12.42 12.77
N VAL A 122 -2.09 -13.23 13.21
CA VAL A 122 -1.85 -14.42 14.04
C VAL A 122 -1.17 -15.54 13.25
N GLU A 123 -1.66 -15.82 12.05
CA GLU A 123 -1.15 -16.90 11.19
C GLU A 123 0.27 -16.64 10.70
N ASN A 124 0.60 -15.37 10.39
CA ASN A 124 1.89 -15.03 9.77
C ASN A 124 2.97 -14.59 10.78
N ILE A 125 2.68 -14.52 12.09
CA ILE A 125 3.62 -13.99 13.09
C ILE A 125 5.00 -14.70 13.09
N SER A 126 5.01 -16.00 12.77
CA SER A 126 6.22 -16.82 12.65
C SER A 126 6.63 -17.12 11.20
N ILE A 127 5.75 -16.88 10.22
CA ILE A 127 5.94 -17.27 8.80
C ILE A 127 6.45 -16.06 7.99
N ASP A 128 5.72 -14.95 8.04
CA ASP A 128 6.15 -13.66 7.47
C ASP A 128 5.88 -12.54 8.49
N PRO A 129 6.89 -12.19 9.32
CA PRO A 129 6.73 -11.14 10.32
C PRO A 129 6.52 -9.76 9.70
N LYS A 130 6.85 -9.53 8.41
CA LYS A 130 6.58 -8.24 7.76
C LYS A 130 5.10 -8.10 7.40
N LEU A 131 4.50 -9.15 6.84
CA LEU A 131 3.06 -9.20 6.59
C LEU A 131 2.26 -9.08 7.88
N ALA A 132 2.71 -9.75 8.95
CA ALA A 132 2.13 -9.63 10.29
C ALA A 132 2.23 -8.18 10.83
N LEU A 133 3.40 -7.54 10.75
CA LEU A 133 3.57 -6.14 11.19
C LEU A 133 2.72 -5.14 10.39
N ASP A 134 2.58 -5.34 9.08
CA ASP A 134 1.73 -4.50 8.23
C ASP A 134 0.23 -4.66 8.56
N ALA A 135 -0.22 -5.89 8.84
CA ALA A 135 -1.57 -6.16 9.35
C ALA A 135 -1.80 -5.52 10.74
N ALA A 136 -0.84 -5.67 11.68
CA ALA A 136 -0.89 -5.02 12.99
C ALA A 136 -0.99 -3.49 12.90
N TRP A 137 -0.21 -2.89 11.99
CA TRP A 137 -0.20 -1.44 11.81
C TRP A 137 -1.54 -0.91 11.28
N ARG A 138 -2.20 -1.64 10.36
CA ARG A 138 -3.57 -1.29 9.92
C ARG A 138 -4.59 -1.48 11.06
N LEU A 139 -4.54 -2.60 11.78
CA LEU A 139 -5.42 -2.86 12.92
C LEU A 139 -5.34 -1.81 14.03
N ALA A 140 -4.14 -1.28 14.28
CA ALA A 140 -3.92 -0.24 15.29
C ALA A 140 -4.72 1.04 14.99
N GLN A 141 -5.02 1.34 13.71
CA GLN A 141 -5.81 2.51 13.32
C GLN A 141 -7.28 2.40 13.74
N PHE A 142 -7.82 1.18 13.79
CA PHE A 142 -9.22 0.90 14.14
C PHE A 142 -9.40 0.60 15.63
N THR A 143 -8.42 -0.05 16.26
CA THR A 143 -8.49 -0.41 17.68
C THR A 143 -8.11 0.75 18.60
N HIS A 144 -7.04 1.50 18.28
CA HIS A 144 -6.53 2.55 19.14
C HIS A 144 -7.17 3.93 18.83
N HIS A 145 -8.38 4.13 19.35
CA HIS A 145 -9.03 5.44 19.35
C HIS A 145 -8.10 6.52 19.92
N LYS A 146 -7.92 7.62 19.17
CA LYS A 146 -7.05 8.74 19.60
C LYS A 146 -7.59 9.29 20.93
N LYS A 147 -6.78 9.26 22.00
CA LYS A 147 -7.18 9.58 23.39
C LYS A 147 -7.55 11.06 23.65
N GLY A 148 -7.80 11.84 22.60
CA GLY A 148 -8.33 13.20 22.63
C GLY A 148 -9.53 13.44 21.70
N ASP A 149 -9.96 12.45 20.90
CA ASP A 149 -11.10 12.57 19.98
C ASP A 149 -12.46 12.31 20.67
N ALA A 150 -12.41 11.86 21.94
CA ALA A 150 -13.52 11.88 22.87
C ALA A 150 -13.91 13.34 23.21
N GLY A 151 -14.52 14.03 22.25
CA GLY A 151 -14.94 15.42 22.38
C GLY A 151 -15.88 15.65 23.57
N LYS A 152 -16.03 16.92 23.98
CA LYS A 152 -16.74 17.40 25.19
C LYS A 152 -18.14 16.80 25.49
N LYS A 153 -18.73 16.05 24.56
CA LYS A 153 -20.01 15.34 24.68
C LYS A 153 -19.90 14.03 25.47
N SER A 154 -18.86 13.20 25.29
CA SER A 154 -18.73 11.92 26.03
C SER A 154 -18.37 12.15 27.50
N ALA A 155 -17.43 13.06 27.78
CA ALA A 155 -17.05 13.43 29.14
C ALA A 155 -18.24 13.91 30.01
N LYS A 156 -19.22 14.60 29.41
CA LYS A 156 -20.49 14.96 30.08
C LYS A 156 -21.38 13.75 30.34
N GLY A 157 -21.44 12.79 29.43
CA GLY A 157 -22.19 11.53 29.59
C GLY A 157 -21.67 10.67 30.74
N ASP A 158 -20.35 10.49 30.83
CA ASP A 158 -19.73 9.74 31.93
C ASP A 158 -19.85 10.45 33.29
N ALA A 159 -19.73 11.78 33.32
CA ALA A 159 -20.00 12.56 34.52
C ALA A 159 -21.46 12.43 34.98
N ALA A 160 -22.43 12.52 34.06
CA ALA A 160 -23.86 12.37 34.37
C ALA A 160 -24.18 10.98 34.91
N LYS A 161 -23.63 9.91 34.32
CA LYS A 161 -23.80 8.52 34.81
C LYS A 161 -23.27 8.34 36.24
N LYS A 162 -22.15 8.98 36.59
CA LYS A 162 -21.59 8.93 37.96
C LYS A 162 -22.47 9.65 38.99
N VAL A 163 -23.24 10.67 38.59
CA VAL A 163 -24.17 11.39 39.48
C VAL A 163 -25.53 10.69 39.58
N ALA A 164 -26.02 10.06 38.51
CA ALA A 164 -27.31 9.37 38.48
C ALA A 164 -27.46 8.31 39.59
N ASN A 165 -26.37 7.61 39.94
CA ASN A 165 -26.38 6.59 41.01
C ASN A 165 -26.50 7.16 42.44
N ARG A 166 -26.49 8.49 42.65
CA ARG A 166 -26.65 9.12 43.98
C ARG A 166 -28.10 9.38 44.38
N PHE A 167 -29.05 9.20 43.47
CA PHE A 167 -30.49 9.43 43.70
C PHE A 167 -31.34 8.19 43.37
N ALA A 168 -30.73 7.00 43.32
CA ALA A 168 -31.47 5.75 43.14
C ALA A 168 -32.40 5.51 44.34
N VAL A 169 -33.69 5.33 44.07
CA VAL A 169 -34.70 5.06 45.10
C VAL A 169 -34.42 3.70 45.73
N PRO A 170 -34.34 3.57 47.06
CA PRO A 170 -34.12 2.28 47.71
C PRO A 170 -35.29 1.31 47.44
N PRO A 171 -35.04 0.00 47.38
CA PRO A 171 -36.10 -0.98 47.16
C PRO A 171 -37.13 -0.91 48.31
N PRO A 172 -38.42 -1.09 48.01
CA PRO A 172 -39.48 -1.06 49.04
C PRO A 172 -39.28 -2.21 50.05
N PRO A 173 -39.64 -2.00 51.33
CA PRO A 173 -39.54 -3.03 52.36
C PRO A 173 -40.46 -4.22 52.08
N ARG A 174 -40.06 -5.40 52.57
CA ARG A 174 -40.87 -6.63 52.60
C ARG A 174 -41.54 -6.79 53.96
#